data_AF-E3RWB1-F1
#
_entry.id   AF-E3RWB1-F1
#
_cell.length_a   1.000
_cell.length_b   1.000
_cell.length_c   1.000
_cell.angle_alpha   90.00
_cell.angle_beta   90.00
_cell.angle_gamma   90.00
#
_symmetry.space_group_name_H-M   'P 1'
#
loop_
_entity.id
_entity.type
_entity.pdbx_description
1 polymer ?
#
loop_
_entity_poly.entity_id
_entity_poly.type
_entity_poly.pdbx_seq_one_letter_code
_entity_poly.pdbx_strand_id
1 'polypeptide(L)'
;MLDNAYNNDAAVKKLGSKYGFVASHRRLRCAAHTINLVGQAVMFGSNKDAFDNEEANIIDEEQFLDDWRKQGPLGTLLDVINYIKTPQQYEVFKNFQDLANRELPAEDQRILEPVKPVVTRWNSYCSAFERAVQLQPAFNSYIA
;
A
#
# COMPACT_ATOMS: atom_id res chain seq x y z
N MET A 1 -20.53 4.70 12.55
CA MET A 1 -19.91 3.99 11.42
C MET A 1 -18.50 3.60 11.87
N LEU A 2 -18.10 2.33 11.76
CA LEU A 2 -16.83 1.81 12.31
C LEU A 2 -16.05 1.03 11.24
N ASP A 3 -14.72 1.06 11.29
CA ASP A 3 -13.83 0.27 10.43
C ASP A 3 -13.96 -1.25 10.70
N ASN A 4 -13.41 -2.09 9.83
CA ASN A 4 -13.62 -3.55 9.86
C ASN A 4 -12.77 -4.28 10.92
N ALA A 5 -12.53 -3.64 12.06
CA ALA A 5 -11.76 -4.24 13.14
C ALA A 5 -12.64 -5.10 14.06
N TYR A 6 -12.10 -6.22 14.53
CA TYR A 6 -12.81 -7.18 15.40
C TYR A 6 -13.27 -6.56 16.73
N ASN A 7 -12.46 -5.66 17.30
CA ASN A 7 -12.79 -4.93 18.52
C ASN A 7 -14.08 -4.10 18.40
N ASN A 8 -14.37 -3.57 17.20
CA ASN A 8 -15.63 -2.87 16.94
C ASN A 8 -16.82 -3.82 16.94
N ASP A 9 -16.64 -5.04 16.43
CA ASP A 9 -17.68 -6.05 16.43
C ASP A 9 -18.00 -6.49 17.87
N ALA A 10 -16.97 -6.66 18.70
CA ALA A 10 -17.12 -6.92 20.13
C ALA A 10 -17.81 -5.76 20.87
N ALA A 11 -17.43 -4.51 20.58
CA ALA A 11 -18.02 -3.32 21.19
C ALA A 11 -19.51 -3.18 20.84
N VAL A 12 -19.89 -3.33 19.57
CA VAL A 12 -21.29 -3.22 19.12
C VAL A 12 -22.13 -4.35 19.69
N LYS A 13 -21.59 -5.58 19.81
CA LYS A 13 -22.26 -6.69 20.50
C LYS A 13 -22.57 -6.34 21.96
N LYS A 14 -21.57 -5.81 22.69
CA LYS A 14 -21.73 -5.41 24.10
C LYS A 14 -22.76 -4.30 24.28
N LEU A 15 -22.79 -3.32 23.37
CA LEU A 15 -23.80 -2.28 23.35
C LEU A 15 -25.20 -2.85 23.04
N GLY A 16 -25.30 -3.80 22.11
CA GLY A 16 -26.55 -4.49 21.77
C GLY A 16 -27.16 -5.21 22.97
N SER A 17 -26.33 -5.94 23.72
CA SER A 17 -26.75 -6.59 24.97
C SER A 17 -27.20 -5.58 26.04
N LYS A 18 -26.54 -4.41 26.13
CA LYS A 18 -26.87 -3.40 27.13
C LYS A 18 -28.16 -2.63 26.83
N TYR A 19 -28.41 -2.34 25.55
CA TYR A 19 -29.50 -1.44 25.13
C TYR A 19 -30.61 -2.14 24.34
N GLY A 20 -30.58 -3.47 24.23
CA GLY A 20 -31.68 -4.26 23.67
C GLY A 20 -31.81 -4.20 22.14
N PHE A 21 -30.70 -4.08 21.40
CA PHE A 21 -30.71 -4.10 19.94
C PHE A 21 -29.88 -5.24 19.35
N VAL A 22 -30.27 -5.65 18.14
CA VAL A 22 -29.53 -6.64 17.35
C VAL A 22 -28.30 -5.99 16.74
N ALA A 23 -27.10 -6.43 17.15
CA ALA A 23 -25.83 -5.84 16.76
C ALA A 23 -25.61 -5.82 15.23
N SER A 24 -25.99 -6.89 14.51
CA SER A 24 -25.84 -6.99 13.06
C SER A 24 -26.63 -5.91 12.31
N HIS A 25 -27.83 -5.56 12.79
CA HIS A 25 -28.67 -4.53 12.17
C HIS A 25 -28.11 -3.11 12.36
N ARG A 26 -27.20 -2.91 13.32
CA ARG A 26 -26.60 -1.61 13.65
C ARG A 26 -25.11 -1.55 13.29
N ARG A 27 -24.58 -2.58 12.62
CA ARG A 27 -23.16 -2.66 12.23
C ARG A 27 -22.88 -1.96 10.90
N LEU A 28 -22.93 -0.63 10.90
CA LEU A 28 -22.49 0.15 9.73
C LEU A 28 -20.97 0.09 9.59
N ARG A 29 -20.51 -0.38 8.43
CA ARG A 29 -19.08 -0.44 8.05
C ARG A 29 -18.63 0.89 7.45
N CYS A 30 -17.36 1.24 7.60
CA CYS A 30 -16.77 2.44 7.02
C CYS A 30 -16.55 2.27 5.51
N ALA A 31 -17.28 3.03 4.68
CA ALA A 31 -17.16 2.96 3.22
C ALA A 31 -15.73 3.27 2.73
N ALA A 32 -15.07 4.25 3.34
CA ALA A 32 -13.69 4.60 3.01
C ALA A 32 -12.72 3.43 3.29
N HIS A 33 -12.96 2.67 4.35
CA HIS A 33 -12.18 1.48 4.65
C HIS A 33 -12.43 0.37 3.63
N THR A 34 -13.67 0.14 3.21
CA THR A 34 -14.02 -0.83 2.15
C THR A 34 -13.33 -0.49 0.84
N ILE A 35 -13.32 0.78 0.42
CA ILE A 35 -12.62 1.23 -0.79
C ILE A 35 -11.12 0.99 -0.67
N ASN A 36 -10.53 1.27 0.49
CA ASN A 36 -9.11 0.99 0.73
C ASN A 36 -8.79 -0.51 0.60
N LEU A 37 -9.63 -1.40 1.14
CA LEU A 37 -9.45 -2.85 1.00
C LEU A 37 -9.50 -3.28 -0.47
N VAL A 38 -10.44 -2.75 -1.25
CA VAL A 38 -10.52 -3.01 -2.70
C VAL A 38 -9.24 -2.54 -3.41
N GLY A 39 -8.78 -1.32 -3.10
CA GLY A 39 -7.54 -0.79 -3.69
C GLY A 39 -6.31 -1.65 -3.36
N GLN A 40 -6.16 -2.08 -2.11
CA GLN A 40 -5.07 -2.96 -1.70
C GLN A 40 -5.13 -4.32 -2.41
N ALA A 41 -6.32 -4.91 -2.55
CA ALA A 41 -6.51 -6.18 -3.25
C ALA A 41 -6.15 -6.06 -4.75
N VAL A 42 -6.51 -4.95 -5.40
CA VAL A 42 -6.15 -4.68 -6.80
C VAL A 42 -4.64 -4.50 -6.96
N MET A 43 -3.99 -3.75 -6.07
CA MET A 43 -2.57 -3.40 -6.22
C MET A 43 -1.63 -4.53 -5.82
N PHE A 44 -1.92 -5.21 -4.71
CA PHE A 44 -1.01 -6.18 -4.09
C PHE A 44 -1.49 -7.63 -4.24
N GLY A 45 -2.57 -7.85 -4.97
CA GLY A 45 -3.24 -9.15 -5.06
C GLY A 45 -3.94 -9.54 -3.75
N SER A 46 -4.72 -10.61 -3.79
CA SER A 46 -5.60 -11.05 -2.70
C SER A 46 -4.84 -11.62 -1.49
N ASN A 47 -4.64 -10.89 -0.40
CA ASN A 47 -4.51 -11.54 0.91
C ASN A 47 -5.84 -11.33 1.67
N LYS A 48 -6.44 -12.46 2.04
CA LYS A 48 -7.87 -12.78 2.07
C LYS A 48 -8.46 -12.82 3.48
N ASP A 49 -7.98 -12.05 4.47
CA ASP A 49 -8.82 -11.82 5.66
C ASP A 49 -10.13 -11.07 5.31
N ALA A 50 -10.31 -10.67 4.04
CA ALA A 50 -11.41 -9.85 3.56
C ALA A 50 -12.70 -10.62 3.15
N PHE A 51 -12.66 -11.94 2.91
CA PHE A 51 -13.86 -12.72 2.54
C PHE A 51 -13.76 -14.19 3.01
N ASP A 52 -14.23 -14.50 4.22
CA ASP A 52 -14.43 -15.88 4.67
C ASP A 52 -15.28 -16.68 3.67
N ASN A 53 -14.73 -17.76 3.08
CA ASN A 53 -15.42 -18.94 2.51
C ASN A 53 -14.40 -20.09 2.24
N GLU A 54 -14.90 -21.34 2.22
CA GLU A 54 -14.24 -22.64 2.48
C GLU A 54 -12.91 -23.05 1.79
N GLU A 55 -12.18 -23.93 2.51
CA GLU A 55 -10.78 -24.41 2.39
C GLU A 55 -10.33 -25.06 1.06
N ALA A 56 -11.24 -25.40 0.14
CA ALA A 56 -10.93 -26.33 -0.96
C ALA A 56 -10.18 -25.73 -2.18
N ASN A 57 -10.02 -24.41 -2.28
CA ASN A 57 -9.48 -23.73 -3.48
C ASN A 57 -8.15 -22.97 -3.25
N ILE A 58 -7.45 -23.20 -2.14
CA ILE A 58 -6.42 -22.27 -1.62
C ILE A 58 -5.02 -22.49 -2.21
N ILE A 59 -4.65 -23.70 -2.62
CA ILE A 59 -3.23 -24.09 -2.66
C ILE A 59 -2.45 -23.56 -3.89
N ASP A 60 -3.07 -23.40 -5.06
CA ASP A 60 -2.35 -23.02 -6.30
C ASP A 60 -2.28 -21.49 -6.50
N GLU A 61 -3.33 -20.76 -6.11
CA GLU A 61 -3.40 -19.28 -6.22
C GLU A 61 -2.45 -18.55 -5.27
N GLU A 62 -2.24 -19.10 -4.07
CA GLU A 62 -1.45 -18.46 -3.01
C GLU A 62 0.04 -18.41 -3.38
N GLN A 63 0.54 -19.45 -4.04
CA GLN A 63 1.94 -19.56 -4.45
C GLN A 63 2.28 -18.62 -5.62
N PHE A 64 1.39 -18.51 -6.62
CA PHE A 64 1.54 -17.54 -7.70
C PHE A 64 1.47 -16.08 -7.22
N LEU A 65 0.60 -15.78 -6.25
CA LEU A 65 0.46 -14.43 -5.69
C LEU A 65 1.64 -14.05 -4.80
N ASP A 66 2.22 -14.99 -4.04
CA ASP A 66 3.42 -14.73 -3.25
C ASP A 66 4.65 -14.44 -4.13
N ASP A 67 4.77 -15.13 -5.25
CA ASP A 67 5.81 -14.84 -6.25
C ASP A 67 5.57 -13.49 -6.93
N TRP A 68 4.32 -13.14 -7.28
CA TRP A 68 3.99 -11.82 -7.82
C TRP A 68 4.26 -10.68 -6.81
N ARG A 69 4.03 -10.90 -5.52
CA ARG A 69 4.29 -9.93 -4.45
C ARG A 69 5.77 -9.76 -4.12
N LYS A 70 6.54 -10.85 -4.17
CA LYS A 70 7.99 -10.82 -3.91
C LYS A 70 8.82 -10.45 -5.15
N GLN A 71 8.30 -10.68 -6.36
CA GLN A 71 9.07 -10.57 -7.62
C GLN A 71 8.45 -9.62 -8.66
N GLY A 72 7.26 -9.06 -8.40
CA GLY A 72 6.59 -8.14 -9.32
C GLY A 72 7.13 -6.70 -9.26
N PRO A 73 6.97 -5.90 -10.33
CA PRO A 73 7.51 -4.53 -10.40
C PRO A 73 7.10 -3.61 -9.24
N LEU A 74 5.88 -3.78 -8.72
CA LEU A 74 5.38 -2.98 -7.60
C LEU A 74 6.02 -3.36 -6.26
N GLY A 75 6.27 -4.65 -6.03
CA GLY A 75 6.98 -5.13 -4.84
C GLY A 75 8.41 -4.60 -4.83
N THR A 76 9.12 -4.75 -5.95
CA THR A 76 10.49 -4.22 -6.14
C THR A 76 10.54 -2.71 -5.92
N LEU A 77 9.59 -1.95 -6.46
CA LEU A 77 9.52 -0.50 -6.24
C LEU A 77 9.36 -0.16 -4.75
N LEU A 78 8.45 -0.83 -4.05
CA LEU A 78 8.22 -0.61 -2.62
C LEU A 78 9.43 -0.98 -1.78
N ASP A 79 10.11 -2.09 -2.10
CA ASP A 79 11.32 -2.53 -1.42
C ASP A 79 12.45 -1.51 -1.58
N VAL A 80 12.65 -0.99 -2.79
CA VAL A 80 13.64 0.05 -3.07
C VAL A 80 13.29 1.35 -2.36
N ILE A 81 12.03 1.79 -2.45
CA ILE A 81 11.54 2.96 -1.70
C ILE A 81 11.84 2.79 -0.22
N ASN A 82 11.56 1.62 0.37
CA ASN A 82 11.80 1.35 1.78
C ASN A 82 13.30 1.20 2.13
N TYR A 83 14.10 0.69 1.21
CA TYR A 83 15.54 0.50 1.35
C TYR A 83 16.27 1.83 1.48
N ILE A 84 15.91 2.85 0.71
CA ILE A 84 16.55 4.19 0.74
C ILE A 84 16.19 4.90 2.05
N LYS A 85 17.01 4.77 3.09
CA LYS A 85 16.74 5.31 4.44
C LYS A 85 17.95 5.94 5.12
N THR A 86 19.17 5.69 4.64
CA THR A 86 20.40 6.28 5.17
C THR A 86 20.87 7.45 4.30
N PRO A 87 21.61 8.42 4.85
CA PRO A 87 22.16 9.53 4.07
C PRO A 87 22.94 9.06 2.84
N GLN A 88 23.71 7.98 2.96
CA GLN A 88 24.47 7.42 1.84
C GLN A 88 23.55 6.91 0.72
N GLN A 89 22.44 6.24 1.07
CA GLN A 89 21.49 5.76 0.06
C GLN A 89 20.76 6.91 -0.63
N TYR A 90 20.42 7.97 0.11
CA TYR A 90 19.84 9.18 -0.47
C TYR A 90 20.80 9.87 -1.43
N GLU A 91 22.09 9.98 -1.09
CA GLU A 91 23.10 10.54 -2.01
C GLU A 91 23.28 9.70 -3.27
N VAL A 92 23.31 8.36 -3.14
CA VAL A 92 23.36 7.46 -4.31
C VAL A 92 22.13 7.69 -5.20
N PHE A 93 20.93 7.73 -4.61
CA PHE A 93 19.70 7.94 -5.38
C PHE A 93 19.64 9.34 -6.02
N LYS A 94 20.15 10.37 -5.34
CA LYS A 94 20.29 11.71 -5.89
C LYS A 94 21.18 11.73 -7.15
N ASN A 95 22.28 10.99 -7.16
CA ASN A 95 23.14 10.91 -8.37
C ASN A 95 22.37 10.35 -9.58
N PHE A 96 21.48 9.37 -9.37
CA PHE A 96 20.62 8.86 -10.45
C PHE A 96 19.57 9.88 -10.89
N GLN A 97 19.04 10.70 -9.96
CA GLN A 97 18.17 11.83 -10.32
C GLN A 97 18.92 12.88 -11.13
N ASP A 98 20.14 13.25 -10.74
CA ASP A 98 20.97 14.21 -11.47
C ASP A 98 21.22 13.72 -12.91
N LEU A 99 21.53 12.43 -13.09
CA LEU A 99 21.68 11.82 -14.41
C LEU A 99 20.39 11.87 -15.23
N ALA A 100 19.26 11.51 -14.63
CA ALA A 100 17.94 11.56 -15.27
C ALA A 100 17.53 12.98 -15.68
N ASN A 101 17.91 13.98 -14.86
CA ASN A 101 17.53 15.37 -15.05
C ASN A 101 18.36 16.10 -16.11
N ARG A 102 19.49 15.55 -16.59
CA ARG A 102 20.40 16.22 -17.54
C ARG A 102 19.72 16.71 -18.81
N GLU A 103 18.75 15.95 -19.29
CA GLU A 103 18.02 16.23 -20.53
C GLU A 103 16.78 17.11 -20.30
N LEU A 104 16.47 17.45 -19.05
CA LEU A 104 15.32 18.30 -18.71
C LEU A 104 15.68 19.79 -18.71
N PRO A 105 14.72 20.69 -18.99
CA PRO A 105 14.87 22.12 -18.77
C PRO A 105 15.25 22.43 -17.31
N ALA A 106 16.06 23.46 -17.09
CA ALA A 106 16.59 23.81 -15.75
C ALA A 106 15.51 24.01 -14.67
N GLU A 107 14.31 24.46 -15.06
CA GLU A 107 13.15 24.66 -14.18
C GLU A 107 12.51 23.35 -13.66
N ASP A 108 12.77 22.24 -14.37
CA ASP A 108 12.26 20.90 -14.08
C ASP A 108 13.32 19.98 -13.46
N GLN A 109 14.58 20.43 -13.33
CA GLN A 109 15.69 19.68 -12.72
C GLN A 109 15.59 19.65 -11.18
N ARG A 110 14.47 19.15 -10.65
CA ARG A 110 14.24 19.08 -9.20
C ARG A 110 14.76 17.76 -8.64
N ILE A 111 15.46 17.85 -7.51
CA ILE A 111 15.82 16.69 -6.70
C ILE A 111 14.76 16.53 -5.62
N LEU A 112 14.11 15.36 -5.60
CA LEU A 112 13.04 15.04 -4.66
C LEU A 112 13.39 13.74 -3.92
N GLU A 113 13.09 13.71 -2.62
CA GLU A 113 13.25 12.49 -1.84
C GLU A 113 12.14 11.47 -2.16
N PRO A 114 12.39 10.16 -2.10
CA PRO A 114 11.31 9.17 -2.11
C PRO A 114 10.28 9.41 -0.99
N VAL A 115 9.00 9.30 -1.31
CA VAL A 115 7.92 9.35 -0.30
C VAL A 115 7.68 7.93 0.22
N LYS A 116 7.80 7.76 1.53
CA LYS A 116 7.56 6.46 2.19
C LYS A 116 6.07 6.25 2.40
N PRO A 117 5.49 5.12 1.93
CA PRO A 117 4.13 4.77 2.29
C PRO A 117 4.05 4.37 3.77
N VAL A 118 2.92 4.67 4.39
CA VAL A 118 2.60 4.35 5.78
C VAL A 118 1.35 3.47 5.77
N VAL A 119 1.50 2.23 6.25
CA VAL A 119 0.43 1.20 6.25
C VAL A 119 -0.87 1.69 6.88
N THR A 120 -0.77 2.52 7.92
CA THR A 120 -1.93 3.05 8.66
C THR A 120 -2.54 4.32 8.05
N ARG A 121 -1.93 4.93 7.03
CA ARG A 121 -2.41 6.17 6.40
C ARG A 121 -2.61 5.97 4.90
N TRP A 122 -3.84 5.71 4.47
CA TRP A 122 -4.14 5.22 3.11
C TRP A 122 -3.61 6.11 1.98
N ASN A 123 -3.79 7.44 2.06
CA ASN A 123 -3.32 8.37 1.03
C ASN A 123 -1.79 8.41 0.87
N SER A 124 -1.02 7.84 1.81
CA SER A 124 0.44 7.80 1.72
C SER A 124 0.93 6.90 0.58
N TYR A 125 0.21 5.82 0.24
CA TYR A 125 0.56 4.97 -0.91
C TYR A 125 0.35 5.73 -2.23
N CYS A 126 -0.74 6.47 -2.35
CA CYS A 126 -0.96 7.34 -3.51
C CYS A 126 0.17 8.36 -3.65
N SER A 127 0.53 9.06 -2.57
CA SER A 127 1.65 10.02 -2.60
C SER A 127 3.00 9.36 -2.90
N ALA A 128 3.23 8.14 -2.41
CA ALA A 128 4.44 7.37 -2.73
C ALA A 128 4.51 7.04 -4.23
N PHE A 129 3.40 6.59 -4.82
CA PHE A 129 3.35 6.26 -6.25
C PHE A 129 3.41 7.49 -7.15
N GLU A 130 2.75 8.59 -6.78
CA GLU A 130 2.89 9.87 -7.49
C GLU A 130 4.35 10.33 -7.52
N ARG A 131 5.07 10.22 -6.39
CA ARG A 131 6.51 10.52 -6.33
C ARG A 131 7.33 9.53 -7.16
N ALA A 132 7.00 8.24 -7.12
CA ALA A 132 7.71 7.24 -7.91
C ALA A 132 7.55 7.46 -9.42
N VAL A 133 6.37 7.90 -9.89
CA VAL A 133 6.15 8.28 -11.29
C VAL A 133 6.97 9.51 -11.66
N GLN A 134 7.02 10.54 -10.80
CA GLN A 134 7.85 11.73 -11.02
C GLN A 134 9.34 11.38 -11.14
N LEU A 135 9.79 10.39 -10.39
CA LEU A 135 11.19 9.95 -10.32
C LEU A 135 11.45 8.67 -11.11
N GLN A 136 10.55 8.29 -12.02
CA GLN A 136 10.62 7.00 -12.73
C GLN A 136 11.98 6.74 -13.39
N PRO A 137 12.61 7.70 -14.12
CA PRO A 137 13.90 7.44 -14.74
C PRO A 137 15.00 7.12 -13.71
N ALA A 138 15.01 7.82 -12.58
CA ALA A 138 15.98 7.58 -11.51
C ALA A 138 15.74 6.24 -10.83
N PHE A 139 14.48 5.86 -10.57
CA PHE A 139 14.16 4.54 -10.02
C PHE A 139 14.55 3.41 -10.98
N ASN A 140 14.27 3.55 -12.27
CA ASN A 140 14.65 2.55 -13.27
C ASN A 140 16.18 2.33 -13.30
N SER A 141 16.97 3.39 -13.19
CA SER A 141 18.44 3.28 -13.13
C SER A 141 18.97 2.75 -11.80
N TYR A 142 18.28 3.03 -10.68
CA TYR A 142 18.68 2.54 -9.35
C TYR A 142 18.40 1.04 -9.15
N ILE A 143 17.41 0.50 -9.87
CA ILE A 143 16.95 -0.90 -9.77
C ILE A 143 17.72 -1.84 -10.72
N ALA A 144 18.31 -1.30 -11.79
CA ALA A 144 19.06 -2.02 -12.81
C ALA A 144 20.41 -2.54 -12.30
#